data_AF-A0A1Y3Q4Z6-F1
#
_entry.id   AF-A0A1Y3Q4Z6-F1
#
_cell.length_a   1.000
_cell.length_b   1.000
_cell.length_c   1.000
_cell.angle_alpha   90.00
_cell.angle_beta   90.00
_cell.angle_gamma   90.00
#
_symmetry.space_group_name_H-M   'P 1'
#
loop_
_entity.id
_entity.type
_entity.pdbx_description
1 polymer ?
#
loop_
_entity_poly.entity_id
_entity_poly.type
_entity_poly.pdbx_seq_one_letter_code
_entity_poly.pdbx_strand_id
1 'polypeptide(L)'
;MGMPTIPQEPYRPTRAEVIIDLLKSIAMEETALAHLMDAEAYKVRAFVGRYQNFPLQPSMPQVLAFTAQVFKLIDVIAMKEWLLLRKLREVAHLACVCEGDDGYHWREE
;
A
#
# COMPACT_ATOMS: atom_id res chain seq x y z
N MET A 1 42.99 11.23 3.55
CA MET A 1 41.72 10.79 4.17
C MET A 1 41.15 9.69 3.27
N GLY A 2 41.25 8.42 3.67
CA GLY A 2 40.77 7.30 2.86
C GLY A 2 39.25 7.18 2.93
N MET A 3 38.61 6.74 1.84
CA MET A 3 37.18 6.46 1.84
C MET A 3 36.84 5.40 2.91
N PRO A 4 35.75 5.57 3.67
CA PRO A 4 35.29 4.56 4.60
C PRO A 4 34.88 3.30 3.82
N THR A 5 35.37 2.14 4.24
CA THR A 5 35.00 0.83 3.71
C THR A 5 33.89 0.23 4.57
N ILE A 6 32.80 -0.20 3.94
CA ILE A 6 31.67 -0.84 4.65
C ILE A 6 32.11 -2.27 5.01
N PRO A 7 32.03 -2.68 6.29
CA PRO A 7 32.38 -4.04 6.70
C PRO A 7 31.41 -5.06 6.10
N GLN A 8 31.92 -6.27 5.84
CA GLN A 8 31.10 -7.41 5.39
C GLN A 8 30.25 -7.90 6.57
N GLU A 9 28.94 -7.96 6.38
CA GLU A 9 27.98 -8.44 7.38
C GLU A 9 27.58 -9.89 7.05
N PRO A 10 27.46 -10.77 8.07
CA PRO A 10 27.21 -12.20 7.85
C PRO A 10 25.83 -12.52 7.26
N TYR A 11 24.87 -11.59 7.32
CA TYR A 11 23.48 -11.80 6.89
C TYR A 11 22.98 -10.70 5.95
N ARG A 12 23.85 -10.20 5.07
CA ARG A 12 23.42 -9.20 4.07
C ARG A 12 22.50 -9.88 3.04
N PRO A 13 21.23 -9.45 2.90
CA PRO A 13 20.34 -10.01 1.90
C PRO A 13 20.84 -9.70 0.50
N THR A 14 20.58 -10.63 -0.41
CA THR A 14 20.83 -10.44 -1.84
C THR A 14 19.90 -9.36 -2.39
N ARG A 15 20.30 -8.75 -3.51
CA ARG A 15 19.46 -7.75 -4.19
C ARG A 15 18.07 -8.30 -4.54
N ALA A 16 17.99 -9.58 -4.95
CA ALA A 16 16.73 -10.24 -5.27
C ALA A 16 15.81 -10.38 -4.04
N GLU A 17 16.36 -10.80 -2.89
CA GLU A 17 15.61 -10.88 -1.64
C GLU A 17 15.07 -9.51 -1.21
N VAL A 18 15.89 -8.46 -1.31
CA VAL A 18 15.46 -7.08 -1.00
C VAL A 18 14.33 -6.64 -1.92
N ILE A 19 14.40 -6.92 -3.23
CA ILE A 19 13.33 -6.58 -4.18
C ILE A 19 12.03 -7.30 -3.80
N ILE A 20 12.10 -8.59 -3.50
CA ILE A 20 10.94 -9.39 -3.07
C ILE A 20 10.33 -8.80 -1.81
N ASP A 21 11.15 -8.43 -0.82
CA ASP A 21 10.66 -7.85 0.43
C ASP A 21 10.05 -6.45 0.26
N LEU A 22 10.59 -5.64 -0.67
CA LEU A 22 9.99 -4.37 -1.06
C LEU A 22 8.62 -4.58 -1.72
N LEU A 23 8.48 -5.57 -2.61
CA LEU A 23 7.20 -5.91 -3.23
C LEU A 23 6.18 -6.41 -2.20
N LYS A 24 6.61 -7.25 -1.24
CA LYS A 24 5.75 -7.68 -0.12
C LYS A 24 5.29 -6.48 0.72
N SER A 25 6.20 -5.55 1.03
CA SER A 25 5.88 -4.34 1.79
C SER A 25 4.82 -3.48 1.08
N ILE A 26 4.93 -3.31 -0.24
CA ILE A 26 3.92 -2.62 -1.05
C ILE A 26 2.57 -3.35 -1.00
N ALA A 27 2.56 -4.68 -1.17
CA ALA A 27 1.33 -5.47 -1.10
C ALA A 27 0.66 -5.42 0.29
N MET A 28 1.46 -5.38 1.36
CA MET A 28 0.96 -5.21 2.73
C MET A 28 0.34 -3.83 2.94
N GLU A 29 0.97 -2.77 2.42
CA GLU A 29 0.45 -1.41 2.49
C GLU A 29 -0.89 -1.28 1.72
N GLU A 30 -0.98 -1.91 0.55
CA GLU A 30 -2.20 -1.98 -0.26
C GLU A 30 -3.35 -2.70 0.48
N THR A 31 -3.04 -3.85 1.08
CA THR A 31 -4.03 -4.62 1.87
C THR A 31 -4.53 -3.81 3.06
N ALA A 32 -3.64 -3.04 3.71
CA ALA A 32 -4.03 -2.16 4.81
C ALA A 32 -4.95 -1.01 4.35
N LEU A 33 -4.70 -0.42 3.17
CA LEU A 33 -5.59 0.60 2.59
C LEU A 33 -6.96 0.03 2.24
N ALA A 34 -7.03 -1.19 1.68
CA ALA A 34 -8.30 -1.86 1.40
C ALA A 34 -9.13 -2.06 2.68
N HIS A 35 -8.51 -2.54 3.76
CA HIS A 35 -9.19 -2.68 5.05
C HIS A 35 -9.68 -1.34 5.63
N LEU A 36 -8.90 -0.27 5.45
CA LEU A 36 -9.31 1.07 5.87
C LEU A 36 -10.53 1.56 5.08
N MET A 37 -10.55 1.34 3.75
CA MET A 37 -11.69 1.66 2.89
C MET A 37 -12.94 0.87 3.30
N ASP A 38 -12.80 -0.41 3.60
CA ASP A 38 -13.91 -1.26 4.05
C ASP A 38 -14.50 -0.80 5.38
N ALA A 39 -13.65 -0.43 6.35
CA ALA A 39 -14.07 0.09 7.64
C ALA A 39 -14.86 1.41 7.48
N GLU A 40 -14.47 2.25 6.54
CA GLU A 40 -15.14 3.50 6.23
C GLU A 40 -16.45 3.31 5.48
N ALA A 41 -16.49 2.39 4.52
CA ALA A 41 -17.72 1.96 3.88
C ALA A 41 -18.71 1.38 4.90
N TYR A 42 -18.23 0.63 5.90
CA TYR A 42 -19.06 0.16 7.00
C TYR A 42 -19.64 1.33 7.81
N LYS A 43 -18.82 2.31 8.18
CA LYS A 43 -19.28 3.52 8.89
C LYS A 43 -20.36 4.28 8.11
N VAL A 44 -20.19 4.46 6.80
CA VAL A 44 -21.18 5.11 5.92
C VAL A 44 -22.49 4.31 5.90
N ARG A 45 -22.43 2.98 5.76
CA ARG A 45 -23.63 2.12 5.76
C ARG A 45 -24.38 2.18 7.09
N ALA A 46 -23.66 2.18 8.21
CA ALA A 46 -24.23 2.32 9.54
C ALA A 46 -24.92 3.70 9.70
N PHE A 47 -24.30 4.76 9.19
CA PHE A 47 -24.85 6.12 9.23
C PHE A 47 -26.13 6.29 8.39
N VAL A 48 -26.21 5.68 7.20
CA VAL A 48 -27.40 5.74 6.32
C VAL A 48 -28.55 4.84 6.82
N GLY A 49 -28.30 4.00 7.83
CA GLY A 49 -29.34 3.21 8.51
C GLY A 49 -29.85 2.00 7.73
N ARG A 50 -29.26 1.66 6.58
CA ARG A 50 -29.68 0.51 5.76
C ARG A 50 -29.34 -0.84 6.41
N TYR A 51 -28.36 -0.85 7.30
CA TYR A 51 -28.00 -1.97 8.15
C TYR A 51 -27.78 -1.40 9.57
N GLN A 52 -28.50 -1.95 10.57
CA GLN A 52 -28.29 -1.75 12.03
C GLN A 52 -29.12 -0.72 12.80
N ASN A 53 -30.29 -0.26 12.30
CA ASN A 53 -31.27 0.50 13.11
C ASN A 53 -30.63 1.62 13.96
N PHE A 54 -29.73 2.41 13.38
CA PHE A 54 -29.10 3.50 14.11
C PHE A 54 -30.22 4.49 14.52
N PRO A 55 -30.44 4.74 15.82
CA PRO A 55 -31.56 5.56 16.30
C PRO A 55 -31.35 7.06 16.04
N LEU A 56 -30.20 7.42 15.46
CA LEU A 56 -29.89 8.78 15.09
C LEU A 56 -30.73 9.13 13.87
N GLN A 57 -31.64 10.08 14.03
CA GLN A 57 -32.19 10.86 12.94
C GLN A 57 -31.21 12.02 12.69
N PRO A 58 -30.12 11.83 11.92
CA PRO A 58 -29.15 12.90 11.71
C PRO A 58 -29.84 14.07 11.02
N SER A 59 -29.54 15.27 11.48
CA SER A 59 -29.99 16.47 10.78
C SER A 59 -29.23 16.62 9.46
N MET A 60 -29.83 17.26 8.45
CA MET A 60 -29.17 17.58 7.18
C MET A 60 -27.73 18.14 7.31
N PRO A 61 -27.43 19.10 8.21
CA PRO A 61 -26.06 19.58 8.38
C PRO A 61 -25.09 18.50 8.90
N GLN A 62 -25.55 17.55 9.71
CA GLN A 62 -24.72 16.43 10.16
C GLN A 62 -24.40 15.46 9.02
N VAL A 63 -25.37 15.20 8.13
CA VAL A 63 -25.16 14.38 6.92
C VAL A 63 -24.13 15.04 6.01
N LEU A 64 -24.26 16.35 5.76
CA LEU A 64 -23.30 17.09 4.94
C LEU A 64 -21.90 17.08 5.56
N ALA A 65 -21.78 17.34 6.86
CA ALA A 65 -20.50 17.30 7.56
C ALA A 65 -19.84 15.90 7.49
N PHE A 66 -20.64 14.85 7.65
CA PHE A 66 -20.18 13.47 7.54
C PHE A 66 -19.67 13.14 6.12
N THR A 67 -20.45 13.48 5.09
CA THR A 67 -20.03 13.26 3.70
C THR A 67 -18.74 14.00 3.37
N ALA A 68 -18.59 15.25 3.83
CA ALA A 68 -17.36 16.02 3.66
C ALA A 68 -16.14 15.36 4.34
N GLN A 69 -16.33 14.71 5.49
CA GLN A 69 -15.27 13.93 6.15
C GLN A 69 -14.87 12.70 5.34
N VAL A 70 -15.84 11.97 4.80
CA VAL A 70 -15.59 10.80 3.95
C VAL A 70 -14.82 11.20 2.69
N PHE A 71 -15.19 12.30 2.04
CA PHE A 71 -14.46 12.81 0.88
C PHE A 71 -13.00 13.16 1.19
N LYS A 72 -12.73 13.83 2.32
CA LYS A 72 -11.35 14.11 2.75
C LYS A 72 -10.52 12.85 2.91
N LEU A 73 -11.12 11.77 3.41
CA LEU A 73 -10.41 10.50 3.54
C LEU A 73 -10.12 9.87 2.16
N ILE A 74 -11.09 9.90 1.25
CA ILE A 74 -10.90 9.42 -0.12
C ILE A 74 -9.77 10.20 -0.82
N ASP A 75 -9.68 11.51 -0.63
CA ASP A 75 -8.59 12.33 -1.19
C ASP A 75 -7.21 11.88 -0.66
N VAL A 76 -7.12 11.60 0.64
CA VAL A 76 -5.88 11.08 1.25
C VAL A 76 -5.54 9.71 0.71
N ILE A 77 -6.52 8.81 0.57
CA ILE A 77 -6.31 7.45 0.02
C ILE A 77 -5.85 7.54 -1.44
N ALA A 78 -6.47 8.40 -2.26
CA ALA A 78 -6.05 8.60 -3.65
C ALA A 78 -4.59 9.12 -3.75
N MET A 79 -4.17 10.00 -2.84
CA MET A 79 -2.78 10.43 -2.75
C MET A 79 -1.84 9.26 -2.37
N LYS A 80 -2.26 8.42 -1.41
CA LYS A 80 -1.47 7.23 -0.99
C LYS A 80 -1.34 6.23 -2.13
N GLU A 81 -2.40 6.00 -2.91
CA GLU A 81 -2.41 5.13 -4.09
C GLU A 81 -1.38 5.59 -5.14
N TRP A 82 -1.34 6.90 -5.39
CA TRP A 82 -0.38 7.46 -6.34
C TRP A 82 1.08 7.27 -5.86
N LEU A 83 1.33 7.41 -4.55
CA LEU A 83 2.65 7.15 -3.96
C LEU A 83 3.02 5.66 -4.02
N LEU A 84 2.08 4.75 -3.75
CA LEU A 84 2.29 3.31 -3.87
C LEU A 84 2.62 2.90 -5.31
N LEU A 85 1.88 3.42 -6.29
CA LEU A 85 2.16 3.21 -7.69
C LEU A 85 3.57 3.70 -8.07
N ARG A 86 4.02 4.83 -7.50
CA ARG A 86 5.38 5.33 -7.72
C ARG A 86 6.43 4.38 -7.14
N LYS A 87 6.26 3.92 -5.90
CA LYS A 87 7.15 2.92 -5.27
C LYS A 87 7.22 1.65 -6.10
N LEU A 88 6.07 1.16 -6.57
CA LEU A 88 6.01 -0.06 -7.38
C LEU A 88 6.79 0.09 -8.69
N ARG A 89 6.67 1.23 -9.38
CA ARG A 89 7.46 1.51 -10.58
C ARG A 89 8.96 1.52 -10.27
N GLU A 90 9.38 2.21 -9.20
CA GLU A 90 10.79 2.27 -8.78
C GLU A 90 11.35 0.86 -8.51
N VAL A 91 10.60 0.01 -7.79
CA VAL A 91 11.00 -1.38 -7.51
C VAL A 91 11.01 -2.24 -8.78
N ALA A 92 10.04 -2.07 -9.68
CA ALA A 92 9.99 -2.77 -10.96
C ALA A 92 11.19 -2.41 -11.85
N HIS A 93 11.61 -1.14 -11.86
CA HIS A 93 12.84 -0.73 -12.54
C HIS A 93 14.08 -1.40 -11.94
N LEU A 94 14.15 -1.50 -10.61
CA LEU A 94 15.25 -2.21 -9.94
C LEU A 94 15.27 -3.70 -10.27
N ALA A 95 14.10 -4.32 -10.51
CA ALA A 95 13.99 -5.71 -10.93
C ALA A 95 14.42 -5.94 -12.39
N CYS A 96 14.04 -5.05 -13.31
CA CYS A 96 14.39 -5.18 -14.74
C CYS A 96 15.91 -5.10 -14.98
N VAL A 97 16.65 -4.31 -14.19
CA VAL A 97 18.13 -4.23 -14.28
C VAL A 97 18.82 -5.54 -13.86
N CYS A 98 18.09 -6.52 -13.32
CA CYS A 98 18.63 -7.83 -12.94
C CYS A 98 18.68 -8.84 -14.11
N GLU A 99 17.97 -8.64 -15.23
CA GLU A 99 17.95 -9.59 -16.37
C GLU A 99 19.23 -9.58 -17.24
N GLY A 100 20.36 -9.18 -16.67
CA GLY A 100 21.65 -9.03 -17.37
C GLY A 100 22.72 -10.09 -17.07
N ASP A 101 22.53 -11.01 -16.12
CA ASP A 101 23.58 -11.99 -15.78
C ASP A 101 23.08 -13.32 -15.20
N ASP A 102 21.80 -13.66 -15.39
CA ASP A 102 21.23 -14.92 -14.91
C ASP A 102 20.98 -15.84 -16.11
N GLY A 103 21.95 -16.70 -16.40
CA GLY A 103 21.79 -17.81 -17.34
C GLY A 103 20.64 -18.71 -16.89
N TYR A 104 19.48 -18.57 -17.55
CA TYR A 104 18.31 -19.41 -17.34
C TYR A 104 18.63 -20.87 -17.70
N HIS A 105 19.00 -21.67 -16.69
CA HIS A 105 18.85 -23.12 -16.75
C HIS A 105 17.46 -23.46 -16.20
N TRP A 106 16.44 -23.39 -17.06
CA TRP A 106 15.17 -24.03 -16.74
C TRP A 106 15.47 -25.54 -16.57
N ARG A 107 15.28 -26.04 -15.36
CA ARG A 107 15.24 -27.48 -15.11
C ARG A 107 13.82 -27.93 -15.45
N GLU A 108 13.67 -28.52 -16.63
CA GLU A 108 12.50 -29.34 -16.95
C GLU A 108 12.56 -30.59 -16.07
N GLU A 109 11.58 -30.74 -15.17
CA GLU A 109 11.15 -32.01 -14.59
C GLU A 109 9.63 -32.12 -14.73
#